data_AF-A0A955EH33-F1
#
_entry.id   AF-A0A955EH33-F1
#
_cell.length_a   1.000
_cell.length_b   1.000
_cell.length_c   1.000
_cell.angle_alpha   90.00
_cell.angle_beta   90.00
_cell.angle_gamma   90.00
#
_symmetry.space_group_name_H-M   'P 1'
#
loop_
_entity.id
_entity.type
_entity.pdbx_description
1 polymer ?
#
loop_
_entity_poly.entity_id
_entity_poly.type
_entity_poly.pdbx_seq_one_letter_code
_entity_poly.pdbx_strand_id
1 'polypeptide(L)'
;MNQQTSTGERRTLNGAAAALWASAFVIMALIIIQAGQVGTGPNAAWAETISDVGDYEIMTVPVGNLEEVLVVLDSRDETIYTYATSARAVELQDFRNVREMFELAQNRGNPKR
;
A
#
# COMPACT_ATOMS: atom_id res chain seq x y z
N MET A 1 -71.35 23.09 -9.58
CA MET A 1 -70.29 23.41 -10.56
C MET A 1 -69.00 23.50 -9.77
N ASN A 2 -68.30 22.36 -9.63
CA ASN A 2 -67.21 22.18 -8.67
C ASN A 2 -65.89 22.27 -9.42
N GLN A 3 -65.05 23.27 -9.12
CA GLN A 3 -63.70 23.35 -9.64
C GLN A 3 -62.76 22.63 -8.67
N GLN A 4 -62.20 21.51 -9.10
CA GLN A 4 -61.13 20.79 -8.41
C GLN A 4 -59.82 21.57 -8.54
N THR A 5 -59.15 21.75 -7.40
CA THR A 5 -57.82 22.32 -7.22
C THR A 5 -56.74 21.41 -7.82
N SER A 6 -55.97 21.91 -8.79
CA SER A 6 -54.70 21.30 -9.22
C SER A 6 -53.55 21.87 -8.39
N THR A 7 -53.26 21.24 -7.25
CA THR A 7 -52.07 21.55 -6.46
C THR A 7 -50.86 20.95 -7.14
N GLY A 8 -50.01 21.79 -7.74
CA GLY A 8 -48.74 21.37 -8.32
C GLY A 8 -47.80 20.86 -7.22
N GLU A 9 -47.48 19.57 -7.23
CA GLU A 9 -46.41 18.98 -6.43
C GLU A 9 -45.06 19.58 -6.87
N ARG A 10 -44.56 20.54 -6.08
CA ARG A 10 -43.14 20.89 -6.13
C ARG A 10 -42.36 19.69 -5.56
N ARG A 11 -41.76 18.87 -6.43
CA ARG A 11 -40.70 17.93 -6.05
C ARG A 11 -39.57 18.72 -5.41
N THR A 12 -39.60 18.84 -4.08
CA THR A 12 -38.45 19.31 -3.31
C THR A 12 -37.36 18.27 -3.49
N LEU A 13 -36.30 18.62 -4.23
CA LEU A 13 -35.08 17.82 -4.27
C LEU A 13 -34.67 17.59 -2.82
N ASN A 14 -34.70 16.32 -2.41
CA ASN A 14 -34.48 15.94 -1.03
C ASN A 14 -33.02 16.27 -0.69
N GLY A 15 -32.77 17.38 0.02
CA GLY A 15 -31.42 17.89 0.26
C GLY A 15 -30.49 16.85 0.89
N ALA A 16 -31.06 15.90 1.63
CA ALA A 16 -30.37 14.72 2.14
C ALA A 16 -29.79 13.84 1.02
N ALA A 17 -30.54 13.61 -0.07
CA ALA A 17 -30.06 12.84 -1.22
C ALA A 17 -28.90 13.58 -1.93
N ALA A 18 -28.98 14.90 -2.06
CA ALA A 18 -27.91 15.70 -2.66
C ALA A 18 -26.61 15.63 -1.83
N ALA A 19 -26.72 15.70 -0.49
CA ALA A 19 -25.58 15.56 0.41
C ALA A 19 -24.94 14.17 0.35
N LEU A 20 -25.75 13.11 0.26
CA LEU A 20 -25.25 11.75 0.09
C LEU A 20 -24.47 11.59 -1.21
N TRP A 21 -25.01 12.08 -2.33
CA TRP A 21 -24.31 12.03 -3.61
C TRP A 21 -23.00 12.83 -3.60
N ALA A 22 -22.98 14.01 -2.98
CA ALA A 22 -21.76 14.78 -2.83
C ALA A 22 -20.68 14.01 -2.06
N SER A 23 -21.04 13.37 -0.94
CA SER A 23 -20.09 12.57 -0.16
C SER A 23 -19.58 11.34 -0.93
N ALA A 24 -20.44 10.67 -1.70
CA ALA A 24 -20.05 9.53 -2.53
C ALA A 24 -19.03 9.92 -3.61
N PHE A 25 -19.20 11.07 -4.26
CA PHE A 25 -18.23 11.59 -5.22
C PHE A 25 -16.87 11.89 -4.59
N VAL A 26 -16.87 12.50 -3.41
CA VAL A 26 -15.63 12.80 -2.68
C VAL A 26 -14.91 11.51 -2.28
N ILE A 27 -15.62 10.53 -1.73
CA ILE A 27 -15.04 9.23 -1.38
C ILE A 27 -14.47 8.54 -2.62
N MET A 28 -15.21 8.53 -3.74
CA MET A 28 -14.75 7.94 -4.99
C MET A 28 -13.48 8.62 -5.53
N ALA A 29 -13.41 9.95 -5.48
CA ALA A 29 -12.22 10.69 -5.89
C ALA A 29 -11.01 10.33 -5.03
N LEU A 30 -11.19 10.20 -3.71
CA LEU A 30 -10.13 9.77 -2.79
C LEU A 30 -9.67 8.33 -3.06
N ILE A 31 -10.58 7.44 -3.43
CA ILE A 31 -10.22 6.05 -3.82
C ILE A 31 -9.36 6.07 -5.09
N ILE A 32 -9.72 6.86 -6.11
CA ILE A 32 -8.96 6.95 -7.36
C ILE A 32 -7.55 7.51 -7.11
N ILE A 33 -7.43 8.56 -6.29
CA ILE A 33 -6.13 9.18 -5.95
C ILE A 33 -5.24 8.19 -5.19
N GLN A 34 -5.82 7.43 -4.27
CA GLN A 34 -5.09 6.40 -3.51
C GLN A 34 -4.73 5.19 -4.37
N ALA A 35 -5.62 4.76 -5.27
CA ALA A 35 -5.38 3.63 -6.18
C ALA A 35 -4.21 3.89 -7.14
N GLY A 36 -3.95 5.14 -7.52
CA GLY A 36 -2.77 5.51 -8.30
C GLY A 36 -1.45 5.52 -7.51
N GLN A 37 -1.51 5.52 -6.18
CA GLN A 37 -0.34 5.48 -5.29
C GLN A 37 -0.02 4.07 -4.79
N VAL A 38 -0.93 3.11 -4.94
CA VAL A 38 -0.63 1.69 -4.74
C VAL A 38 0.28 1.28 -5.91
N GLY A 39 1.59 1.29 -5.67
CA GLY A 39 2.62 1.09 -6.69
C GLY A 39 2.43 -0.24 -7.42
N THR A 40 1.83 -0.21 -8.59
CA THR A 40 1.77 -1.33 -9.56
C THR A 40 2.90 -1.21 -10.57
N GLY A 41 4.12 -0.93 -10.11
CA GLY A 41 5.32 -1.05 -10.95
C GLY A 41 5.73 -2.52 -11.08
N PRO A 42 6.41 -2.93 -12.16
CA PRO A 42 6.96 -4.29 -12.31
C PRO A 42 8.00 -4.68 -11.24
N ASN A 43 8.34 -3.77 -10.32
CA ASN A 43 9.28 -3.98 -9.21
C ASN A 43 8.62 -3.75 -7.84
N ALA A 44 7.29 -3.82 -7.74
CA ALA A 44 6.61 -3.65 -6.46
C ALA A 44 6.85 -4.88 -5.57
N ALA A 45 7.74 -4.73 -4.58
CA ALA A 45 7.91 -5.70 -3.51
C ALA A 45 6.82 -5.48 -2.46
N TRP A 46 5.94 -6.47 -2.29
CA TRP A 46 4.85 -6.40 -1.31
C TRP A 46 5.27 -7.26 -0.11
N ALA A 47 5.38 -6.64 1.06
CA ALA A 47 5.50 -7.38 2.31
C ALA A 47 4.10 -7.73 2.82
N GLU A 48 3.86 -8.99 3.14
CA GLU A 48 2.55 -9.48 3.56
C GLU A 48 2.32 -9.21 5.05
N THR A 49 3.35 -9.41 5.87
CA THR A 49 3.29 -9.12 7.31
C THR A 49 4.48 -8.25 7.69
N ILE A 50 4.20 -7.20 8.47
CA ILE A 50 5.20 -6.32 9.07
C ILE A 50 4.96 -6.34 10.58
N SER A 51 6.00 -6.62 11.34
CA SER A 51 6.01 -6.57 12.81
C SER A 51 7.18 -5.71 13.26
N ASP A 52 6.92 -4.76 14.15
CA ASP A 52 7.93 -3.93 14.79
C ASP A 52 8.18 -4.45 16.22
N VAL A 53 9.44 -4.74 16.52
CA VAL A 53 9.89 -5.14 17.86
C VAL A 53 11.12 -4.32 18.25
N GLY A 54 10.87 -3.16 18.84
CA GLY A 54 11.91 -2.29 19.38
C GLY A 54 12.56 -1.47 18.27
N ASP A 55 13.77 -1.87 17.86
CA ASP A 55 14.49 -1.26 16.73
C ASP A 55 14.58 -2.20 15.52
N TYR A 56 13.88 -3.34 15.60
CA TYR A 56 13.80 -4.34 14.53
C TYR A 56 12.46 -4.26 13.82
N GLU A 57 12.49 -4.07 12.51
CA GLU A 57 11.33 -4.25 11.65
C GLU A 57 11.46 -5.61 10.94
N ILE A 58 10.49 -6.49 11.18
CA ILE A 58 10.47 -7.85 10.65
C ILE A 58 9.36 -7.94 9.60
N MET A 59 9.72 -8.37 8.40
CA MET A 59 8.82 -8.47 7.26
C MET A 59 8.85 -9.87 6.66
N THR A 60 7.71 -10.40 6.24
CA THR A 60 7.66 -11.57 5.35
C THR A 60 7.29 -11.15 3.95
N VAL A 61 8.08 -11.62 2.98
CA VAL A 61 7.90 -11.33 1.56
C VAL A 61 7.69 -12.66 0.84
N PRO A 62 6.57 -12.84 0.13
CA PRO A 62 6.37 -14.02 -0.71
C PRO A 62 7.30 -13.95 -1.93
N VAL A 63 8.07 -15.01 -2.16
CA VAL A 63 8.98 -15.13 -3.31
C VAL A 63 8.56 -16.34 -4.14
N GLY A 64 7.69 -16.10 -5.12
CA GLY A 64 7.10 -17.16 -5.94
C GLY A 64 5.98 -17.92 -5.24
N ASN A 65 5.73 -19.16 -5.66
CA ASN A 65 4.49 -19.87 -5.33
C ASN A 65 4.52 -20.64 -3.99
N LEU A 66 5.70 -20.88 -3.40
CA LEU A 66 5.87 -21.80 -2.27
C LEU A 66 6.96 -21.38 -1.26
N GLU A 67 7.66 -20.27 -1.51
CA GLU A 67 8.78 -19.82 -0.67
C GLU A 67 8.48 -18.44 -0.09
N GLU A 68 8.70 -18.31 1.22
CA GLU A 68 8.66 -17.05 1.92
C GLU A 68 10.08 -16.65 2.31
N VAL A 69 10.35 -15.35 2.23
CA VAL A 69 11.59 -14.76 2.71
C VAL A 69 11.26 -13.89 3.91
N LEU A 70 11.96 -14.14 5.00
CA LEU A 70 11.90 -13.32 6.20
C LEU A 70 13.00 -12.26 6.12
N VAL A 71 12.60 -11.00 6.15
CA VAL A 71 13.49 -9.85 6.12
C VAL A 71 13.47 -9.20 7.49
N VAL A 72 14.64 -8.92 8.06
CA VAL A 72 14.78 -8.21 9.32
C VAL A 72 15.61 -6.96 9.08
N LEU A 73 15.06 -5.80 9.35
CA LEU A 73 15.74 -4.53 9.31
C LEU A 73 16.11 -4.13 10.74
N ASP A 74 17.42 -4.06 11.02
CA ASP A 74 17.94 -3.48 12.25
C ASP A 74 18.17 -1.98 12.03
N SER A 75 17.37 -1.16 12.70
CA SER A 75 17.43 0.30 12.60
C SER A 75 18.65 0.90 13.29
N ARG A 76 19.28 0.18 14.24
CA ARG A 76 20.47 0.66 14.96
C ARG A 76 21.72 0.59 14.10
N ASP A 77 21.88 -0.55 13.44
CA ASP A 77 23.07 -0.86 12.64
C ASP A 77 22.85 -0.61 11.14
N GLU A 78 21.68 -0.05 10.76
CA GLU A 78 21.26 0.20 9.38
C GLU A 78 21.49 -1.04 8.48
N THR A 79 21.18 -2.22 9.00
CA THR A 79 21.50 -3.50 8.35
C THR A 79 20.23 -4.28 8.07
N ILE A 80 20.12 -4.77 6.84
CA ILE A 80 19.05 -5.67 6.41
C ILE A 80 19.57 -7.09 6.38
N TYR A 81 18.84 -7.99 7.02
CA TYR A 81 19.08 -9.43 7.02
C TYR A 81 17.96 -10.10 6.22
N THR A 82 18.36 -11.02 5.35
CA THR A 82 17.43 -11.79 4.52
C THR A 82 17.58 -13.25 4.86
N TYR A 83 16.49 -13.89 5.27
CA TYR A 83 16.44 -15.30 5.63
C TYR A 83 15.49 -16.04 4.69
N ALA A 84 15.92 -17.20 4.20
CA ALA A 84 15.01 -18.15 3.61
C ALA A 84 14.32 -18.92 4.74
N THR A 85 12.99 -18.96 4.70
CA THR A 85 12.23 -19.76 5.66
C THR A 85 11.65 -21.00 4.98
N SER A 86 11.75 -22.14 5.66
CA SER A 86 11.10 -23.39 5.30
C SER A 86 10.34 -23.91 6.51
N ALA A 87 9.51 -24.93 6.33
CA ALA A 87 8.75 -25.53 7.42
C ALA A 87 9.61 -26.08 8.59
N ARG A 88 10.94 -26.18 8.42
CA ARG A 88 11.84 -26.80 9.42
C ARG A 88 13.08 -25.98 9.75
N ALA A 89 13.41 -24.97 8.96
CA ALA A 89 14.66 -24.23 9.10
C ALA A 89 14.49 -22.78 8.64
N VAL A 90 15.22 -21.90 9.31
CA VAL A 90 15.42 -20.50 8.94
C VAL A 90 16.90 -20.33 8.69
N GLU A 91 17.27 -19.98 7.46
CA GLU A 91 18.66 -19.88 7.04
C GLU A 91 18.97 -18.47 6.57
N LEU A 92 20.04 -17.87 7.10
CA LEU A 92 20.50 -16.56 6.66
C LEU A 92 21.05 -16.69 5.24
N GLN A 93 20.42 -15.98 4.30
CA GLN A 93 20.84 -15.94 2.91
C GLN A 93 21.83 -14.80 2.68
N ASP A 94 21.55 -13.64 3.25
CA ASP A 94 22.29 -12.42 2.96
C ASP A 94 22.16 -11.41 4.10
N PHE A 95 23.15 -10.55 4.23
CA PHE A 95 23.08 -9.37 5.07
C PHE A 95 23.77 -8.21 4.37
N ARG A 96 23.14 -7.04 4.38
CA ARG A 96 23.69 -5.85 3.74
C ARG A 96 23.44 -4.60 4.55
N ASN A 97 24.39 -3.67 4.50
CA ASN A 97 24.15 -2.33 5.00
C ASN A 97 23.21 -1.59 4.03
N VAL A 98 22.17 -0.98 4.58
CA VAL A 98 21.12 -0.29 3.83
C VAL A 98 21.68 0.91 3.07
N ARG A 99 22.64 1.64 3.66
CA ARG A 99 23.30 2.77 3.01
C ARG A 99 24.04 2.35 1.76
N GLU A 100 24.84 1.29 1.86
CA GLU A 100 25.57 0.74 0.70
C GLU A 100 24.60 0.28 -0.40
N MET A 101 23.46 -0.30 -0.03
CA MET A 101 22.43 -0.68 -1.00
C MET A 101 21.84 0.53 -1.73
N PHE A 102 21.57 1.64 -1.03
CA PHE A 102 21.08 2.86 -1.65
C PHE A 102 22.15 3.53 -2.53
N GLU A 103 23.40 3.58 -2.09
CA GLU A 103 24.52 4.10 -2.90
C GLU A 103 24.69 3.27 -4.19
N LEU A 104 24.62 1.94 -4.07
CA LEU A 104 24.67 1.04 -5.23
C LEU A 104 23.47 1.25 -6.16
N ALA A 105 22.26 1.39 -5.61
CA ALA A 105 21.04 1.63 -6.38
C ALA A 105 21.09 2.97 -7.11
N GLN A 106 21.57 4.03 -6.45
CA GLN A 106 21.73 5.35 -7.06
C GLN A 106 22.75 5.33 -8.20
N ASN A 107 23.86 4.63 -8.02
CA ASN A 107 24.88 4.45 -9.05
C ASN A 107 24.37 3.62 -10.25
N ARG A 108 23.45 2.67 -10.03
CA ARG A 108 22.81 1.89 -11.09
C ARG A 108 21.68 2.65 -11.79
N GLY A 109 20.94 3.49 -11.07
CA GLY A 109 19.85 4.33 -11.57
C GLY A 109 20.34 5.57 -12.34
N ASN A 110 21.62 5.89 -12.24
CA ASN A 110 22.27 6.93 -13.04
C ASN A 110 23.20 6.26 -14.08
N PRO A 111 22.66 5.67 -15.16
CA PRO A 111 23.48 5.25 -16.29
C PRO A 111 24.10 6.53 -16.84
N LYS A 112 25.39 6.76 -16.53
CA LYS A 112 26.09 7.95 -17.00
C LYS A 112 25.91 8.08 -18.51
N ARG A 113 25.41 9.26 -18.89
CA ARG A 113 25.71 9.99 -20.12
C ARG A 113 27.19 9.94 -20.46
#